data_AF-A0A0B0PPB2-F1
#
_entry.id   AF-A0A0B0PPB2-F1
#
_cell.length_a   1.000
_cell.length_b   1.000
_cell.length_c   1.000
_cell.angle_alpha   90.00
_cell.angle_beta   90.00
_cell.angle_gamma   90.00
#
_symmetry.space_group_name_H-M   'P 1'
#
loop_
_entity.id
_entity.type
_entity.pdbx_description
1 polymer ?
#
loop_
_entity_poly.entity_id
_entity_poly.type
_entity_poly.pdbx_seq_one_letter_code
_entity_poly.pdbx_strand_id
1 'polypeptide(L)' 'MTALLLGWSNKYPDNLDKAAELAVSSLQALLQRTLNDYTSAGFDSKSSSLEIRLIQSQDDIRQPKLTFKAHKYS' A
#
# COMPACT_ATOMS: atom_id res chain seq x y z
N MET A 1 6.20 4.75 1.83
CA MET A 1 5.95 4.72 0.37
C MET A 1 7.23 4.51 -0.44
N THR A 2 8.30 5.27 -0.19
CA THR A 2 9.56 5.25 -0.98
C THR A 2 10.12 3.84 -1.23
N ALA A 3 10.15 2.96 -0.23
CA ALA A 3 10.65 1.59 -0.40
C ALA A 3 9.79 0.74 -1.37
N LEU A 4 8.46 0.90 -1.34
CA LEU A 4 7.57 0.21 -2.27
C LEU A 4 7.79 0.72 -3.69
N LEU A 5 7.90 2.05 -3.87
CA LEU A 5 8.18 2.64 -5.16
C LEU A 5 9.53 2.17 -5.70
N LEU A 6 10.59 2.18 -4.89
CA LEU A 6 11.90 1.66 -5.27
C LEU A 6 11.82 0.20 -5.74
N GLY A 7 11.16 -0.67 -4.98
CA GLY A 7 11.01 -2.08 -5.33
C GLY A 7 10.24 -2.29 -6.65
N TRP A 8 9.15 -1.55 -6.84
CA TRP A 8 8.35 -1.65 -8.06
C TRP A 8 9.02 -1.00 -9.28
N SER A 9 9.72 0.12 -9.10
CA SER A 9 10.51 0.76 -10.15
C SER A 9 11.69 -0.12 -10.58
N ASN A 10 12.31 -0.87 -9.66
CA ASN A 10 13.32 -1.86 -10.04
C ASN A 10 12.72 -3.01 -10.88
N LYS A 11 11.47 -3.42 -10.60
CA LYS A 11 10.77 -4.46 -11.37
C LYS A 11 10.24 -3.95 -12.71
N TYR A 12 9.90 -2.67 -12.81
CA TYR A 12 9.33 -2.01 -13.98
C TYR A 12 10.07 -0.70 -14.30
N PRO A 13 11.36 -0.77 -14.71
CA PRO A 13 12.23 0.40 -14.82
C PRO A 13 11.73 1.45 -15.83
N ASP A 14 11.13 1.01 -16.93
CA ASP A 14 10.65 1.89 -18.00
C ASP A 14 9.15 2.21 -17.92
N ASN A 15 8.49 1.82 -16.83
CA ASN A 15 7.05 2.00 -16.66
C ASN A 15 6.72 2.58 -15.28
N LEU A 16 7.01 3.87 -15.13
CA LEU A 16 6.74 4.62 -13.90
C LEU A 16 5.26 4.59 -13.52
N ASP A 17 4.36 4.63 -14.51
CA ASP A 17 2.91 4.58 -14.26
C ASP A 17 2.55 3.28 -13.53
N LYS A 18 2.99 2.13 -14.06
CA LYS A 18 2.76 0.82 -13.44
C LYS A 18 3.44 0.70 -12.08
N ALA A 19 4.69 1.17 -11.95
CA ALA A 19 5.40 1.12 -10.68
C ALA A 19 4.68 1.94 -9.60
N ALA A 20 4.21 3.14 -9.94
CA ALA A 20 3.44 4.01 -9.05
C ALA A 20 2.08 3.39 -8.69
N GLU A 21 1.33 2.87 -9.66
CA GLU A 21 0.04 2.21 -9.44
C GLU A 21 0.18 1.05 -8.44
N LEU A 22 1.19 0.19 -8.60
CA LEU A 22 1.41 -0.95 -7.71
C LEU A 22 1.92 -0.52 -6.33
N ALA A 23 2.78 0.49 -6.25
CA ALA A 23 3.27 1.03 -4.98
C ALA A 23 2.12 1.65 -4.15
N VAL A 24 1.25 2.43 -4.79
CA VAL A 24 0.08 3.04 -4.15
C VAL A 24 -0.94 1.97 -3.76
N SER A 25 -1.20 1.00 -4.63
CA SER A 25 -2.14 -0.10 -4.34
C SER A 25 -1.65 -0.96 -3.15
N SER A 26 -0.34 -1.25 -3.08
CA SER A 26 0.27 -1.96 -1.95
C SER A 26 0.10 -1.18 -0.64
N LEU A 27 0.33 0.13 -0.68
CA LEU A 27 0.18 1.00 0.48
C LEU A 27 -1.27 1.08 0.95
N GLN A 28 -2.22 1.22 0.03
CA GLN A 28 -3.65 1.25 0.35
C GLN A 28 -4.10 -0.03 1.05
N ALA A 29 -3.76 -1.20 0.51
CA ALA A 29 -4.13 -2.48 1.10
C ALA A 29 -3.57 -2.62 2.53
N LEU A 30 -2.30 -2.23 2.73
CA LEU A 30 -1.66 -2.24 4.05
C LEU A 30 -2.35 -1.30 5.04
N LEU A 31 -2.71 -0.08 4.62
CA LEU A 31 -3.41 0.88 5.47
C LEU A 31 -4.83 0.41 5.80
N GLN A 32 -5.56 -0.14 4.83
CA GLN A 32 -6.88 -0.71 5.05
C GLN A 32 -6.84 -1.88 6.02
N ARG A 33 -5.88 -2.81 5.87
CA ARG A 33 -5.71 -3.91 6.83
C ARG A 33 -5.39 -3.39 8.22
N THR A 34 -4.52 -2.39 8.33
CA THR A 34 -4.17 -1.80 9.62
C THR A 34 -5.41 -1.22 10.31
N LEU A 35 -6.21 -0.41 9.62
CA LEU A 35 -7.43 0.15 10.20
C LEU A 35 -8.46 -0.92 10.57
N ASN A 36 -8.72 -1.87 9.68
CA ASN A 36 -9.68 -2.93 9.91
C ASN A 36 -9.32 -3.79 11.13
N ASP A 37 -8.03 -4.08 11.32
CA ASP A 37 -7.55 -4.85 12.46
C ASP A 37 -7.78 -4.11 13.80
N TYR A 38 -7.45 -2.82 13.86
CA TYR A 38 -7.71 -2.00 15.06
C TYR A 38 -9.20 -1.86 15.35
N THR A 39 -10.01 -1.58 14.33
CA THR A 39 -11.48 -1.49 14.47
C THR A 39 -12.08 -2.81 14.95
N SER A 40 -11.61 -3.94 14.42
CA SER A 40 -12.12 -5.27 14.80
C SER A 40 -11.74 -5.65 16.24
N ALA A 41 -10.60 -5.17 16.72
CA ALA A 41 -10.15 -5.34 18.10
C ALA A 41 -10.79 -4.33 19.09
N GLY A 42 -11.66 -3.44 18.64
CA GLY A 42 -12.34 -2.46 19.48
C GLY A 42 -11.47 -1.26 19.89
N PHE A 43 -10.33 -1.06 19.23
CA PHE A 43 -9.46 0.10 19.46
C PHE A 43 -9.91 1.30 18.62
N ASP A 44 -9.87 2.49 19.23
CA ASP A 44 -10.04 3.74 18.49
C ASP A 44 -8.74 4.10 17.77
N SER A 45 -8.80 4.08 16.44
CA SER A 45 -7.69 4.39 15.56
C SER A 45 -7.19 5.84 15.67
N LYS A 46 -7.91 6.73 16.37
CA LYS A 46 -7.51 8.13 16.57
C LYS A 46 -6.72 8.38 17.85
N SER A 47 -6.86 7.54 18.86
CA SER A 47 -6.22 7.73 20.18
C SER A 47 -5.03 6.81 20.42
N SER A 48 -4.94 5.67 19.72
CA SER A 48 -3.81 4.75 19.82
C SER A 48 -2.74 5.01 18.74
N SER A 49 -1.47 4.78 19.07
CA SER A 49 -0.40 4.70 18.05
C SER A 49 -0.68 3.53 17.10
N LEU A 50 -0.92 3.83 15.82
CA LEU A 50 -1.24 2.85 14.79
C LEU A 50 0.05 2.25 14.21
N GLU A 51 0.41 1.05 14.66
CA GLU A 51 1.48 0.27 14.06
C GLU A 51 0.98 -0.43 12.80
N ILE A 52 1.72 -0.28 11.70
CA ILE A 52 1.33 -0.87 10.42
C ILE A 52 1.37 -2.40 10.47
N ARG A 53 0.35 -3.03 9.89
CA ARG A 53 0.24 -4.49 9.77
C ARG A 53 1.07 -5.03 8.61
N LEU A 54 2.38 -4.75 8.64
CA LEU A 54 3.30 -5.03 7.53
C LEU A 54 3.35 -6.53 7.19
N ILE A 55 3.56 -7.39 8.19
CA ILE A 55 3.68 -8.84 8.00
C ILE A 55 2.35 -9.43 7.51
N GLN A 56 1.23 -8.99 8.09
CA GLN A 56 -0.10 -9.45 7.71
C GLN A 56 -0.53 -8.93 6.32
N SER A 57 0.17 -7.93 5.77
CA SER A 57 -0.09 -7.35 4.45
C SER A 57 0.89 -7.86 3.38
N GLN A 58 1.69 -8.89 3.68
CA GLN A 58 2.76 -9.34 2.80
C GLN A 58 2.25 -9.79 1.42
N ASP A 59 1.13 -10.49 1.35
CA ASP A 59 0.57 -10.94 0.07
C ASP A 59 0.04 -9.77 -0.76
N ASP A 60 -0.59 -8.79 -0.13
CA ASP A 60 -1.01 -7.55 -0.80
C ASP A 60 0.17 -6.72 -1.29
N ILE A 61 1.33 -6.79 -0.63
CA ILE A 61 2.56 -6.13 -1.08
C ILE A 61 3.18 -6.88 -2.27
N ARG A 62 3.10 -8.22 -2.31
CA ARG A 62 3.66 -9.02 -3.40
C ARG A 62 2.78 -9.00 -4.66
N GLN A 63 1.46 -9.01 -4.45
CA GLN A 63 0.45 -9.09 -5.50
C GLN A 63 -0.66 -8.07 -5.25
N PRO A 64 -0.36 -6.76 -5.27
CA PRO A 64 -1.35 -5.72 -5.00
C PRO A 64 -2.42 -5.75 -6.09
N LYS A 65 -3.68 -5.75 -5.66
CA LYS A 65 -4.81 -5.49 -6.56
C LYS A 65 -4.79 -4.02 -6.95
N LEU A 66 -4.76 -3.75 -8.25
CA LEU A 66 -4.77 -2.39 -8.75
C LEU A 66 -6.10 -1.71 -8.43
N THR A 67 -6.05 -0.65 -7.62
CA THR A 67 -7.23 0.10 -7.16
C THR A 67 -7.37 1.46 -7.85
N PHE A 68 -6.26 2.07 -8.25
CA PHE A 68 -6.23 3.38 -8.90
C PHE A 68 -5.32 3.37 -10.13
N LYS A 69 -5.72 4.13 -11.14
CA LYS A 69 -4.95 4.32 -12.38
C LYS A 69 -4.19 5.63 -12.35
N ALA A 70 -2.92 5.57 -12.73
CA ALA A 70 -2.09 6.76 -12.86
C ALA A 70 -2.61 7.64 -14.00
N HIS A 71 -2.59 8.95 -13.79
CA HIS A 71 -2.91 9.94 -14.80
C HIS A 71 -1.75 10.91 -14.88
N LYS A 72 -1.23 11.12 -16.10
CA LYS A 72 -0.20 12.12 -16.33
C LYS A 72 -0.86 13.48 -16.44
N TYR A 73 -0.27 14.46 -15.77
CA TYR A 73 -0.63 15.84 -16.00
C TYR A 73 -0.07 16.26 -17.37
N SER A 74 -0.94 16.78 -18.24
CA SER A 74 -0.60 17.31 -19.57
C SER A 74 -0.44 18.82 -19.53
#